data_AF-A0A6J4V1V7-F1
#
_entry.id   AF-A0A6J4V1V7-F1
#
_cell.length_a   1.000
_cell.length_b   1.000
_cell.length_c   1.000
_cell.angle_alpha   90.00
_cell.angle_beta   90.00
_cell.angle_gamma   90.00
#
_symmetry.space_group_name_H-M   'P 1'
#
loop_
_entity.id
_entity.type
_entity.pdbx_description
1 polymer ?
#
loop_
_entity_poly.entity_id
_entity_poly.type
_entity_poly.pdbx_seq_one_letter_code
_entity_poly.pdbx_strand_id
1 'polypeptide(L)'
;MSAPGHGVSLEEQIDGWRSYLHRRQAIHAVDVAELEDHLREQVSVLIDAGLAADEAFLVAVKRMGDLDALSREFALEHSERLWKQLVVVPSDSGDKRARARTDAIVVFCLAVAAAVLIKVPALFGIQLDGDASFYARNLSLFVLPLLTGYFVWKRRLDTGTLRWLALAFVAAAVFANVYPFAPDGSTEALTALHLPIALWLVVGIAYAGGRWREVGGRMDFIRFSGELFIYYVLIALGGGVLTAFMAMIFQSIGIDIEPFFESWLLPCGAAGAVVVASWLVEAKQSVIENMAPVLTRLFTPLFAAVLVTFLGAMLWTGRGVGIERNVLIAFDLLLVVVLGLLLYSVSARDPRSSPGAFDVVQVVLVVSALLADAVALWAIAARITEFGFSPNRVAALGENVILLV
;
A
#
# COMPACT_ATOMS: atom_id res chain seq x y z
N MET A 1 -48.41 6.13 -10.66
CA MET A 1 -47.53 7.33 -10.65
C MET A 1 -46.16 6.88 -10.21
N SER A 2 -45.31 6.53 -11.18
CA SER A 2 -43.94 6.09 -10.94
C SER A 2 -43.04 7.32 -10.98
N ALA A 3 -42.23 7.53 -9.95
CA ALA A 3 -41.25 8.61 -9.89
C ALA A 3 -40.17 8.41 -10.97
N PRO A 4 -39.74 9.47 -11.69
CA PRO A 4 -38.65 9.34 -12.65
C PRO A 4 -37.33 9.24 -11.89
N GLY A 5 -36.62 8.13 -12.07
CA GLY A 5 -35.26 7.97 -11.57
C GLY A 5 -34.35 9.02 -12.23
N HIS A 6 -33.59 9.76 -11.42
CA HIS A 6 -32.55 10.67 -11.87
C HIS A 6 -31.34 9.91 -12.43
N GLY A 7 -31.52 9.26 -13.58
CA GLY A 7 -30.44 9.04 -14.53
C GLY A 7 -30.25 10.32 -15.33
N VAL A 8 -29.00 10.73 -15.57
CA VAL A 8 -28.70 11.84 -16.50
C VAL A 8 -29.40 11.52 -17.82
N SER A 9 -30.32 12.38 -18.24
CA SER A 9 -31.13 12.12 -19.43
C SER A 9 -30.20 11.89 -20.63
N LEU A 10 -30.55 10.97 -21.53
CA LEU A 10 -29.80 10.76 -22.78
C LEU A 10 -29.52 12.10 -23.49
N GLU A 11 -30.47 13.03 -23.41
CA GLU A 11 -30.34 14.38 -23.97
C GLU A 11 -29.25 15.22 -23.30
N GLU A 12 -29.11 15.14 -21.97
CA GLU A 12 -28.04 15.83 -21.23
C GLU A 12 -26.65 15.26 -21.59
N GLN A 13 -26.58 13.96 -21.88
CA GLN A 13 -25.34 13.30 -22.32
C GLN A 13 -24.96 13.72 -23.75
N ILE A 14 -25.93 13.81 -24.65
CA ILE A 14 -25.75 14.29 -26.03
C ILE A 14 -25.36 15.78 -26.03
N ASP A 15 -25.99 16.61 -25.18
CA ASP A 15 -25.66 18.03 -25.03
C ASP A 15 -24.22 18.24 -24.51
N GLY A 16 -23.79 17.40 -23.56
CA GLY A 16 -22.41 17.39 -23.06
C GLY A 16 -21.38 17.04 -24.14
N TRP A 17 -21.68 16.03 -24.95
CA TRP A 17 -20.86 15.61 -26.09
C TRP A 17 -20.79 16.70 -27.18
N ARG A 18 -21.94 17.29 -27.57
CA ARG A 18 -22.02 18.39 -28.55
C ARG A 18 -21.21 19.59 -28.11
N SER A 19 -21.35 19.98 -26.83
CA SER A 19 -20.62 21.11 -26.23
C SER A 19 -19.12 20.86 -26.17
N TYR A 20 -18.68 19.61 -26.00
CA TYR A 20 -17.28 19.23 -26.04
C TYR A 20 -16.69 19.40 -27.45
N LEU A 21 -17.38 18.89 -28.49
CA LEU A 21 -16.93 19.02 -29.88
C LEU A 21 -16.88 20.47 -30.36
N HIS A 22 -17.83 21.31 -29.93
CA HIS A 22 -17.83 22.74 -30.29
C HIS A 22 -16.68 23.54 -29.66
N ARG A 23 -16.19 23.16 -28.47
CA ARG A 23 -15.19 23.94 -27.72
C ARG A 23 -13.74 23.81 -28.24
N ARG A 24 -13.40 22.80 -29.04
CA ARG A 24 -12.03 22.55 -29.55
C ARG A 24 -11.87 22.80 -31.07
N GLN A 25 -12.82 23.49 -31.70
CA GLN A 25 -13.16 23.49 -33.14
C GLN A 25 -12.05 23.51 -34.23
N ALA A 26 -12.29 22.68 -35.25
CA ALA A 26 -12.10 22.97 -36.70
C ALA A 26 -13.08 22.14 -37.58
N ILE A 27 -14.33 21.96 -37.13
CA ILE A 27 -15.39 21.22 -37.84
C ILE A 27 -16.56 22.19 -38.12
N HIS A 28 -17.13 22.18 -39.33
CA HIS A 28 -18.27 23.02 -39.68
C HIS A 28 -19.50 22.57 -38.86
N ALA A 29 -20.38 23.51 -38.49
CA ALA A 29 -21.60 23.19 -37.71
C ALA A 29 -22.50 22.13 -38.38
N VAL A 30 -22.34 21.92 -39.69
CA VAL A 30 -23.03 20.91 -40.49
C VAL A 30 -22.55 19.49 -40.16
N ASP A 31 -21.25 19.28 -39.94
CA ASP A 31 -20.72 17.93 -39.71
C ASP A 31 -20.98 17.45 -38.27
N VAL A 32 -21.16 18.36 -37.31
CA VAL A 32 -21.53 18.00 -35.92
C VAL A 32 -22.99 17.53 -35.85
N ALA A 33 -23.88 18.12 -36.64
CA ALA A 33 -25.27 17.66 -36.74
C ALA A 33 -25.35 16.26 -37.37
N GLU A 34 -24.57 16.00 -38.42
CA GLU A 34 -24.52 14.69 -39.08
C GLU A 34 -23.98 13.59 -38.15
N LEU A 35 -22.94 13.91 -37.37
CA LEU A 35 -22.38 12.99 -36.36
C LEU A 35 -23.35 12.76 -35.19
N GLU A 36 -24.13 13.76 -34.80
CA GLU A 36 -25.19 13.60 -33.80
C GLU A 36 -26.30 12.67 -34.29
N ASP A 37 -26.73 12.83 -35.54
CA ASP A 37 -27.76 11.98 -36.14
C ASP A 37 -27.29 10.51 -36.19
N HIS A 38 -26.04 10.27 -36.59
CA HIS A 38 -25.43 8.94 -36.58
C HIS A 38 -25.32 8.36 -35.16
N LEU A 39 -24.99 9.19 -34.17
CA LEU A 39 -24.95 8.79 -32.77
C LEU A 39 -26.33 8.35 -32.28
N ARG A 40 -27.37 9.15 -32.55
CA ARG A 40 -28.75 8.86 -32.14
C ARG A 40 -29.29 7.60 -32.80
N GLU A 41 -28.97 7.38 -34.08
CA GLU A 41 -29.35 6.17 -34.80
C GLU A 41 -28.71 4.91 -34.16
N GLN A 42 -27.40 4.95 -33.89
CA GLN A 42 -26.70 3.84 -33.23
C GLN A 42 -27.23 3.57 -31.82
N VAL A 43 -27.55 4.62 -31.05
CA VAL A 43 -28.16 4.48 -29.73
C VAL A 43 -29.53 3.82 -29.83
N SER A 44 -30.37 4.23 -30.78
CA SER A 44 -31.70 3.63 -30.99
C SER A 44 -31.60 2.14 -31.30
N VAL A 45 -30.70 1.75 -32.22
CA VAL A 45 -30.48 0.34 -32.58
C VAL A 45 -30.04 -0.50 -31.38
N LEU A 46 -29.21 0.07 -30.50
CA LEU A 46 -28.74 -0.63 -29.30
C LEU A 46 -29.81 -0.73 -28.21
N ILE A 47 -30.66 0.30 -28.06
CA ILE A 47 -31.82 0.24 -27.18
C ILE A 47 -32.82 -0.81 -27.67
N ASP A 48 -33.08 -0.87 -28.98
CA ASP A 48 -33.96 -1.87 -29.58
C ASP A 48 -33.39 -3.29 -29.45
N ALA A 49 -32.06 -3.42 -29.37
CA ALA A 49 -31.36 -4.66 -29.05
C ALA A 49 -31.36 -5.01 -27.54
N GLY A 50 -31.97 -4.18 -26.70
CA GLY A 50 -32.20 -4.42 -25.28
C GLY A 50 -31.21 -3.78 -24.31
N LEU A 51 -30.35 -2.85 -24.76
CA LEU A 51 -29.46 -2.10 -23.87
C LEU A 51 -30.20 -0.94 -23.17
N ALA A 52 -29.77 -0.61 -21.94
CA ALA A 52 -30.21 0.60 -21.27
C ALA A 52 -29.68 1.86 -22.01
N ALA A 53 -30.41 2.98 -21.94
CA ALA A 53 -30.14 4.17 -22.76
C ALA A 53 -28.74 4.78 -22.54
N ASP A 54 -28.24 4.70 -21.32
CA ASP A 54 -26.91 5.12 -20.88
C ASP A 54 -25.81 4.17 -21.37
N GLU A 55 -26.03 2.85 -21.31
CA GLU A 55 -25.12 1.84 -21.87
C GLU A 55 -25.05 1.93 -23.40
N ALA A 56 -26.21 2.12 -24.05
CA ALA A 56 -26.31 2.29 -25.50
C ALA A 56 -25.54 3.52 -25.99
N PHE A 57 -25.64 4.65 -25.27
CA PHE A 57 -24.87 5.87 -25.55
C PHE A 57 -23.36 5.62 -25.51
N LEU A 58 -22.85 4.96 -24.46
CA LEU A 58 -21.42 4.67 -24.35
C LEU A 58 -20.89 3.77 -25.46
N VAL A 59 -21.64 2.72 -25.80
CA VAL A 59 -21.25 1.79 -26.87
C VAL A 59 -21.28 2.50 -28.22
N ALA A 60 -22.28 3.34 -28.48
CA ALA A 60 -22.38 4.13 -29.70
C ALA A 60 -21.22 5.12 -29.85
N VAL A 61 -20.91 5.91 -28.81
CA VAL A 61 -19.76 6.84 -28.80
C VAL A 61 -18.44 6.11 -29.03
N LYS A 62 -18.25 4.93 -28.40
CA LYS A 62 -17.04 4.12 -28.59
C LYS A 62 -16.91 3.57 -30.01
N ARG A 63 -18.01 3.12 -30.62
CA ARG A 63 -18.02 2.63 -32.01
C ARG A 63 -17.72 3.74 -33.02
N MET A 64 -18.27 4.94 -32.82
CA MET A 64 -17.95 6.10 -33.65
C MET A 64 -16.48 6.54 -33.47
N GLY A 65 -15.94 6.44 -32.25
CA GLY A 65 -14.53 6.72 -31.96
C GLY A 65 -13.53 5.78 -32.65
N ASP A 66 -13.96 4.61 -33.12
CA ASP A 66 -13.08 3.77 -33.94
C ASP A 66 -12.98 4.25 -35.39
N LEU A 67 -13.95 5.05 -35.85
CA LEU A 67 -14.03 5.59 -37.21
C LEU A 67 -13.47 7.02 -37.32
N ASP A 68 -13.41 7.78 -36.22
CA ASP A 68 -12.97 9.17 -36.18
C ASP A 68 -12.02 9.45 -35.01
N ALA A 69 -10.86 10.07 -35.29
CA ALA A 69 -9.75 10.25 -34.35
C ALA A 69 -10.12 11.15 -33.15
N LEU A 70 -11.03 12.11 -33.35
CA LEU A 70 -11.52 13.02 -32.32
C LEU A 70 -12.52 12.35 -31.36
N SER A 71 -13.38 11.49 -31.88
CA SER A 71 -14.32 10.70 -31.06
C SER A 71 -13.60 9.62 -30.23
N ARG A 72 -12.46 9.11 -30.71
CA ARG A 72 -11.57 8.22 -29.95
C ARG A 72 -11.01 8.88 -28.69
N GLU A 73 -10.60 10.13 -28.79
CA GLU A 73 -9.99 10.88 -27.70
C GLU A 73 -11.01 11.19 -26.58
N PHE A 74 -12.24 11.55 -26.96
CA PHE A 74 -13.35 11.71 -26.00
C PHE A 74 -13.72 10.40 -25.30
N ALA A 75 -13.81 9.30 -26.07
CA ALA A 75 -14.10 7.98 -25.51
C ALA A 75 -13.01 7.53 -24.52
N LEU A 76 -11.74 7.80 -24.77
CA LEU A 76 -10.65 7.46 -23.85
C LEU A 76 -10.68 8.32 -22.57
N GLU A 77 -10.95 9.61 -22.67
CA GLU A 77 -10.92 10.53 -21.52
C GLU A 77 -12.18 10.44 -20.63
N HIS A 78 -13.34 10.10 -21.21
CA HIS A 78 -14.62 10.04 -20.49
C HIS A 78 -15.14 8.62 -20.22
N SER A 79 -14.68 7.57 -20.92
CA SER A 79 -15.13 6.19 -20.62
C SER A 79 -14.75 5.77 -19.20
N GLU A 80 -13.60 6.19 -18.67
CA GLU A 80 -13.19 5.83 -17.31
C GLU A 80 -14.11 6.47 -16.24
N ARG A 81 -14.59 7.70 -16.47
CA ARG A 81 -15.49 8.42 -15.56
C ARG A 81 -16.94 7.96 -15.69
N LEU A 82 -17.41 7.78 -16.92
CA LEU A 82 -18.77 7.33 -17.18
C LEU A 82 -18.95 5.85 -16.80
N TRP A 83 -17.94 4.99 -17.04
CA TRP A 83 -17.91 3.62 -16.50
C TRP A 83 -17.93 3.60 -14.97
N LYS A 84 -17.16 4.49 -14.32
CA LYS A 84 -17.19 4.66 -12.85
C LYS A 84 -18.52 5.22 -12.34
N GLN A 85 -19.28 5.97 -13.15
CA GLN A 85 -20.62 6.48 -12.78
C GLN A 85 -21.74 5.48 -13.05
N LEU A 86 -21.61 4.64 -14.09
CA LEU A 86 -22.64 3.69 -14.51
C LEU A 86 -22.59 2.37 -13.74
N VAL A 87 -21.39 1.92 -13.35
CA VAL A 87 -21.22 0.75 -12.47
C VAL A 87 -21.44 1.11 -11.00
N VAL A 88 -21.51 2.39 -10.64
CA VAL A 88 -21.75 2.87 -9.28
C VAL A 88 -23.12 3.53 -9.19
N VAL A 89 -24.13 2.73 -8.84
CA VAL A 89 -25.37 3.24 -8.25
C VAL A 89 -25.00 4.19 -7.10
N PRO A 90 -25.41 5.48 -7.13
CA PRO A 90 -24.97 6.50 -6.17
C PRO A 90 -25.72 6.44 -4.83
N SER A 91 -25.86 5.24 -4.26
CA SER A 91 -26.49 5.05 -2.95
C SER A 91 -25.76 3.96 -2.15
N ASP A 92 -24.49 4.20 -1.79
CA ASP A 92 -23.81 3.51 -0.66
C ASP A 92 -22.35 3.97 -0.36
N SER A 93 -21.87 5.07 -0.96
CA SER A 93 -20.45 5.46 -0.86
C SER A 93 -20.01 5.85 0.55
N GLY A 94 -20.93 6.36 1.38
CA GLY A 94 -20.67 6.70 2.78
C GLY A 94 -20.39 5.48 3.66
N ASP A 95 -21.25 4.46 3.57
CA ASP A 95 -21.15 3.25 4.40
C ASP A 95 -19.96 2.38 4.01
N LYS A 96 -19.65 2.27 2.71
CA LYS A 96 -18.46 1.58 2.21
C LYS A 96 -17.16 2.24 2.70
N ARG A 97 -17.09 3.58 2.69
CA ARG A 97 -15.91 4.33 3.15
C ARG A 97 -15.75 4.26 4.67
N ALA A 98 -16.84 4.32 5.44
CA ALA A 98 -16.82 4.15 6.90
C ALA A 98 -16.34 2.75 7.31
N ARG A 99 -16.77 1.71 6.58
CA ARG A 99 -16.35 0.32 6.81
C ARG A 99 -14.88 0.12 6.46
N ALA A 100 -14.41 0.64 5.33
CA ALA A 100 -12.98 0.61 4.96
C ALA A 100 -12.08 1.30 6.00
N ARG A 101 -12.53 2.44 6.56
CA ARG A 101 -11.81 3.13 7.64
C ARG A 101 -11.76 2.30 8.92
N THR A 102 -12.86 1.65 9.27
CA THR A 102 -12.93 0.78 10.46
C THR A 102 -11.99 -0.42 10.30
N ASP A 103 -12.00 -1.08 9.13
CA ASP A 103 -11.09 -2.17 8.82
C ASP A 103 -9.62 -1.73 8.94
N ALA A 104 -9.26 -0.56 8.39
CA ALA A 104 -7.91 -0.03 8.47
C ALA A 104 -7.46 0.24 9.92
N ILE A 105 -8.34 0.80 10.77
CA ILE A 105 -8.04 1.04 12.19
C ILE A 105 -7.84 -0.28 12.94
N VAL A 106 -8.73 -1.24 12.75
CA VAL A 106 -8.63 -2.56 13.40
C VAL A 106 -7.32 -3.24 13.01
N VAL A 107 -6.96 -3.23 11.73
CA VAL A 107 -5.73 -3.82 11.21
C VAL A 107 -4.50 -3.11 11.76
N PHE A 108 -4.52 -1.78 11.83
CA PHE A 108 -3.44 -1.02 12.46
C PHE A 108 -3.28 -1.39 13.93
N CYS A 109 -4.37 -1.44 14.70
CA CYS A 109 -4.33 -1.87 16.11
C CYS A 109 -3.80 -3.29 16.27
N LEU A 110 -4.18 -4.22 15.39
CA LEU A 110 -3.69 -5.60 15.42
C LEU A 110 -2.22 -5.71 15.01
N ALA A 111 -1.75 -4.92 14.04
CA ALA A 111 -0.34 -4.86 13.69
C ALA A 111 0.51 -4.32 14.85
N VAL A 112 0.03 -3.28 15.55
CA VAL A 112 0.66 -2.77 16.78
C VAL A 112 0.62 -3.81 17.89
N ALA A 113 -0.50 -4.51 18.08
CA ALA A 113 -0.60 -5.59 19.06
C ALA A 113 0.38 -6.74 18.76
N ALA A 114 0.59 -7.08 17.49
CA ALA A 114 1.58 -8.09 17.08
C ALA A 114 3.00 -7.64 17.43
N ALA A 115 3.35 -6.38 17.15
CA ALA A 115 4.63 -5.78 17.55
C ALA A 115 4.83 -5.80 19.08
N VAL A 116 3.78 -5.44 19.84
CA VAL A 116 3.83 -5.49 21.30
C VAL A 116 4.01 -6.92 21.80
N LEU A 117 3.29 -7.90 21.23
CA LEU A 117 3.40 -9.31 21.63
C LEU A 117 4.81 -9.87 21.43
N ILE A 118 5.53 -9.44 20.40
CA ILE A 118 6.94 -9.78 20.22
C ILE A 118 7.80 -9.24 21.37
N LYS A 119 7.46 -8.09 21.96
CA LYS A 119 8.20 -7.47 23.07
C LYS A 119 7.77 -7.90 24.46
N VAL A 120 6.58 -8.48 24.61
CA VAL A 120 6.06 -8.93 25.91
C VAL A 120 7.02 -9.89 26.64
N PRO A 121 7.64 -10.91 26.00
CA PRO A 121 8.56 -11.81 26.71
C PRO A 121 9.76 -11.11 27.33
N ALA A 122 10.23 -10.01 26.73
CA ALA A 122 11.34 -9.21 27.28
C ALA A 122 11.02 -8.60 28.65
N LEU A 123 9.73 -8.36 28.96
CA LEU A 123 9.30 -7.91 30.29
C LEU A 123 9.46 -8.98 31.38
N PHE A 124 9.56 -10.25 30.96
CA PHE A 124 9.78 -11.40 31.84
C PHE A 124 11.24 -11.88 31.85
N GLY A 125 12.15 -11.09 31.26
CA GLY A 125 13.57 -11.42 31.16
C GLY A 125 13.95 -12.32 29.99
N ILE A 126 13.02 -12.62 29.07
CA ILE A 126 13.28 -13.43 27.88
C ILE A 126 13.69 -12.52 26.72
N GLN A 127 14.99 -12.46 26.46
CA GLN A 127 15.58 -11.54 25.48
C GLN A 127 15.62 -12.15 24.07
N LEU A 128 15.44 -11.31 23.04
CA LEU A 128 15.42 -11.76 21.65
C LEU A 128 16.73 -12.47 21.25
N ASP A 129 17.87 -11.91 21.66
CA ASP A 129 19.20 -12.44 21.29
C ASP A 129 19.63 -13.62 22.17
N GLY A 130 19.27 -13.58 23.45
CA GLY A 130 19.62 -14.61 24.43
C GLY A 130 18.74 -15.87 24.36
N ASP A 131 17.48 -15.72 23.95
CA ASP A 131 16.46 -16.78 24.00
C ASP A 131 15.87 -17.08 22.61
N ALA A 132 16.70 -17.07 21.58
CA ALA A 132 16.29 -17.29 20.18
C ALA A 132 15.44 -18.57 19.99
N SER A 133 15.75 -19.64 20.75
CA SER A 133 14.98 -20.88 20.80
C SER A 133 13.49 -20.67 21.16
N PHE A 134 13.23 -19.82 22.16
CA PHE A 134 11.87 -19.52 22.60
C PHE A 134 11.11 -18.76 21.51
N TYR A 135 11.74 -17.75 20.93
CA TYR A 135 11.14 -16.95 19.85
C TYR A 135 10.90 -17.78 18.59
N ALA A 136 11.84 -18.64 18.20
CA ALA A 136 11.72 -19.51 17.03
C ALA A 136 10.49 -20.42 17.11
N ARG A 137 10.23 -21.02 18.28
CA ARG A 137 9.06 -21.90 18.51
C ARG A 137 7.75 -21.13 18.61
N ASN A 138 7.77 -19.90 19.15
CA ASN A 138 6.56 -19.12 19.42
C ASN A 138 6.24 -18.06 18.36
N LEU A 139 7.07 -17.88 17.33
CA LEU A 139 6.91 -16.81 16.33
C LEU A 139 5.49 -16.75 15.73
N SER A 140 4.96 -17.90 15.34
CA SER A 140 3.60 -18.02 14.78
C SER A 140 2.51 -17.67 15.79
N LEU A 141 2.73 -17.91 17.09
CA LEU A 141 1.78 -17.63 18.16
C LEU A 141 1.70 -16.13 18.51
N PHE A 142 2.71 -15.33 18.15
CA PHE A 142 2.65 -13.87 18.34
C PHE A 142 1.79 -13.17 17.28
N VAL A 143 1.60 -13.79 16.10
CA VAL A 143 0.99 -13.13 14.94
C VAL A 143 -0.30 -13.81 14.48
N LEU A 144 -0.30 -15.14 14.33
CA LEU A 144 -1.41 -15.87 13.73
C LEU A 144 -2.71 -15.85 14.57
N PRO A 145 -2.69 -15.83 15.92
CA PRO A 145 -3.91 -15.64 16.70
C PRO A 145 -4.58 -14.29 16.43
N LEU A 146 -3.79 -13.21 16.27
CA LEU A 146 -4.31 -11.88 15.96
C LEU A 146 -4.91 -11.83 14.55
N LEU A 147 -4.22 -12.41 13.57
CA LEU A 147 -4.74 -12.53 12.21
C LEU A 147 -6.02 -13.38 12.15
N THR A 148 -6.07 -14.46 12.92
CA THR A 148 -7.29 -15.29 13.06
C THR A 148 -8.41 -14.46 13.68
N GLY A 149 -8.12 -13.68 14.72
CA GLY A 149 -9.06 -12.77 15.36
C GLY A 149 -9.64 -11.74 14.38
N TYR A 150 -8.81 -11.20 13.47
CA TYR A 150 -9.27 -10.35 12.38
C TYR A 150 -10.28 -11.04 11.47
N PHE A 151 -10.02 -12.29 11.05
CA PHE A 151 -10.97 -13.03 10.21
C PHE A 151 -12.24 -13.44 10.97
N VAL A 152 -12.13 -13.83 12.24
CA VAL A 152 -13.28 -14.10 13.11
C VAL A 152 -14.19 -12.87 13.17
N TRP A 153 -13.61 -11.70 13.40
CA TRP A 153 -14.35 -10.42 13.46
C TRP A 153 -14.98 -10.09 12.10
N LYS A 154 -14.22 -10.20 11.01
CA LYS A 154 -14.66 -9.82 9.67
C LYS A 154 -15.73 -10.75 9.09
N ARG A 155 -15.64 -12.05 9.37
CA ARG A 155 -16.58 -13.08 8.88
C ARG A 155 -17.73 -13.38 9.85
N ARG A 156 -17.68 -12.84 11.08
CA ARG A 156 -18.66 -13.09 12.16
C ARG A 156 -18.91 -14.58 12.38
N LEU A 157 -17.82 -15.31 12.61
CA LEU A 157 -17.87 -16.77 12.79
C LEU A 157 -18.72 -17.15 14.01
N ASP A 158 -19.34 -18.33 13.95
CA ASP A 158 -20.13 -18.87 15.04
C ASP A 158 -19.26 -19.23 16.26
N THR A 159 -19.87 -19.29 17.44
CA THR A 159 -19.17 -19.56 18.70
C THR A 159 -18.55 -20.96 18.74
N GLY A 160 -19.10 -21.93 18.02
CA GLY A 160 -18.56 -23.29 17.94
C GLY A 160 -17.22 -23.30 17.22
N THR A 161 -17.16 -22.70 16.04
CA THR A 161 -15.91 -22.53 15.28
C THR A 161 -14.87 -21.75 16.08
N LEU A 162 -15.26 -20.65 16.73
CA LEU A 162 -14.35 -19.86 17.56
C LEU A 162 -13.70 -20.69 18.69
N ARG A 163 -14.47 -21.54 19.38
CA ARG A 163 -13.94 -22.42 20.44
C ARG A 163 -12.90 -23.40 19.91
N TRP A 164 -13.13 -24.00 18.75
CA TRP A 164 -12.18 -24.91 18.12
C TRP A 164 -10.90 -24.21 17.67
N LEU A 165 -11.00 -23.02 17.09
CA LEU A 165 -9.84 -22.21 16.74
C LEU A 165 -9.01 -21.84 17.99
N ALA A 166 -9.67 -21.39 19.05
CA ALA A 166 -9.01 -21.09 20.32
C ALA A 166 -8.32 -22.31 20.93
N LEU A 167 -8.98 -23.47 20.93
CA LEU A 167 -8.40 -24.72 21.41
C LEU A 167 -7.15 -25.11 20.63
N ALA A 168 -7.15 -24.94 19.29
CA ALA A 168 -5.98 -25.23 18.46
C ALA A 168 -4.78 -24.36 18.82
N PHE A 169 -4.98 -23.05 19.01
CA PHE A 169 -3.90 -22.14 19.44
C PHE A 169 -3.41 -22.43 20.87
N VAL A 170 -4.32 -22.75 21.79
CA VAL A 170 -3.94 -23.14 23.16
C VAL A 170 -3.14 -24.44 23.16
N ALA A 171 -3.57 -25.46 22.41
CA ALA A 171 -2.85 -26.72 22.29
C ALA A 171 -1.45 -26.51 21.67
N ALA A 172 -1.34 -25.68 20.63
CA ALA A 172 -0.08 -25.30 20.03
C ALA A 172 0.85 -24.58 21.03
N ALA A 173 0.33 -23.63 21.80
CA ALA A 173 1.09 -22.89 22.80
C ALA A 173 1.56 -23.80 23.94
N VAL A 174 0.70 -24.71 24.42
CA VAL A 174 1.07 -25.71 25.43
C VAL A 174 2.17 -26.61 24.89
N PHE A 175 2.03 -27.14 23.68
CA PHE A 175 3.06 -27.98 23.08
C PHE A 175 4.40 -27.26 22.93
N ALA A 176 4.39 -26.05 22.37
CA ALA A 176 5.60 -25.27 22.11
C ALA A 176 6.40 -24.90 23.38
N ASN A 177 5.73 -24.82 24.54
CA ASN A 177 6.35 -24.32 25.77
C ASN A 177 6.45 -25.35 26.91
N VAL A 178 5.63 -26.41 26.91
CA VAL A 178 5.64 -27.44 27.96
C VAL A 178 6.42 -28.68 27.53
N TYR A 179 6.51 -28.96 26.23
CA TYR A 179 7.25 -30.13 25.76
C TYR A 179 8.74 -30.04 26.16
N PRO A 180 9.34 -31.10 26.72
CA PRO A 180 10.73 -31.08 27.17
C PRO A 180 11.68 -31.22 25.97
N PHE A 181 11.98 -30.10 25.31
CA PHE A 181 12.95 -30.06 24.23
C PHE A 181 14.35 -30.35 24.76
N ALA A 182 14.98 -31.42 24.25
CA ALA A 182 16.35 -31.76 24.58
C ALA A 182 17.33 -30.84 23.83
N PRO A 183 18.45 -30.42 24.45
CA PRO A 183 19.56 -29.81 23.73
C PRO A 183 19.99 -30.69 22.54
N ASP A 184 20.25 -30.08 21.38
CA ASP A 184 20.60 -30.76 20.12
C ASP A 184 19.51 -31.69 19.52
N GLY A 185 18.29 -31.68 20.08
CA GLY A 185 17.17 -32.44 19.56
C GLY A 185 16.56 -31.82 18.29
N SER A 186 16.25 -32.65 17.29
CA SER A 186 15.59 -32.18 16.06
C SER A 186 14.15 -31.71 16.27
N THR A 187 13.49 -32.11 17.36
CA THR A 187 12.08 -31.77 17.65
C THR A 187 11.86 -30.27 17.77
N GLU A 188 12.83 -29.51 18.27
CA GLU A 188 12.73 -28.05 18.36
C GLU A 188 12.67 -27.40 16.97
N ALA A 189 13.65 -27.70 16.11
CA ALA A 189 13.68 -27.20 14.74
C ALA A 189 12.44 -27.65 13.96
N LEU A 190 12.01 -28.91 14.13
CA LEU A 190 10.77 -29.41 13.54
C LEU A 190 9.56 -28.60 14.01
N THR A 191 9.48 -28.28 15.30
CA THR A 191 8.38 -27.46 15.85
C THR A 191 8.41 -26.04 15.28
N ALA A 192 9.58 -25.38 15.27
CA ALA A 192 9.73 -24.04 14.72
C ALA A 192 9.34 -23.94 13.24
N LEU A 193 9.61 -24.99 12.44
CA LEU A 193 9.28 -25.03 11.01
C LEU A 193 7.82 -25.45 10.75
N HIS A 194 7.29 -26.44 11.47
CA HIS A 194 5.99 -27.03 11.15
C HIS A 194 4.82 -26.38 11.89
N LEU A 195 5.05 -25.79 13.07
CA LEU A 195 3.99 -25.13 13.83
C LEU A 195 3.38 -23.95 13.07
N PRO A 196 4.16 -23.06 12.40
CA PRO A 196 3.60 -22.03 11.54
C PRO A 196 2.73 -22.61 10.41
N ILE A 197 3.16 -23.71 9.78
CA ILE A 197 2.41 -24.36 8.69
C ILE A 197 1.10 -24.95 9.20
N ALA A 198 1.13 -25.64 10.35
CA ALA A 198 -0.07 -26.21 10.96
C ALA A 198 -1.07 -25.12 11.39
N LEU A 199 -0.59 -24.05 12.03
CA LEU A 199 -1.43 -22.92 12.42
C LEU A 199 -1.91 -22.09 11.22
N TRP A 200 -1.20 -22.12 10.10
CA TRP A 200 -1.68 -21.52 8.85
C TRP A 200 -2.97 -22.17 8.36
N LEU A 201 -3.13 -23.49 8.53
CA LEU A 201 -4.40 -24.17 8.21
C LEU A 201 -5.54 -23.71 9.13
N VAL A 202 -5.25 -23.45 10.40
CA VAL A 202 -6.21 -22.89 11.37
C VAL A 202 -6.65 -21.49 10.93
N VAL A 203 -5.72 -20.65 10.49
CA VAL A 203 -6.02 -19.34 9.87
C VAL A 203 -6.89 -19.52 8.63
N GLY A 204 -6.62 -20.54 7.80
CA GLY A 204 -7.41 -20.84 6.60
C GLY A 204 -8.85 -21.20 6.87
N ILE A 205 -9.12 -21.96 7.94
CA ILE A 205 -10.48 -22.24 8.41
C ILE A 205 -11.18 -20.93 8.80
N ALA A 206 -10.50 -20.04 9.52
CA ALA A 206 -11.06 -18.75 9.90
C ALA A 206 -11.30 -17.83 8.70
N TYR A 207 -10.39 -17.84 7.72
CA TYR A 207 -10.50 -17.07 6.47
C TYR A 207 -11.70 -17.51 5.63
N ALA A 208 -11.85 -18.82 5.40
CA ALA A 208 -12.93 -19.40 4.60
C ALA A 208 -14.27 -19.37 5.35
N GLY A 209 -14.25 -19.45 6.68
CA GLY A 209 -15.43 -19.48 7.54
C GLY A 209 -16.36 -20.65 7.20
N GLY A 210 -17.66 -20.38 7.09
CA GLY A 210 -18.67 -21.39 6.73
C GLY A 210 -18.41 -22.11 5.40
N ARG A 211 -17.62 -21.50 4.50
CA ARG A 211 -17.28 -22.05 3.18
C ARG A 211 -16.09 -23.00 3.20
N TRP A 212 -15.50 -23.32 4.35
CA TRP A 212 -14.35 -24.23 4.44
C TRP A 212 -14.62 -25.61 3.81
N ARG A 213 -15.86 -26.10 3.90
CA ARG A 213 -16.28 -27.39 3.31
C ARG A 213 -16.41 -27.32 1.80
N GLU A 214 -16.54 -26.12 1.23
CA GLU A 214 -16.64 -25.90 -0.20
C GLU A 214 -15.24 -25.90 -0.84
N VAL A 215 -15.15 -26.34 -2.10
CA VAL A 215 -13.90 -26.24 -2.86
C VAL A 215 -13.54 -24.76 -3.10
N GLY A 216 -14.53 -23.92 -3.36
CA GLY A 216 -14.33 -22.48 -3.58
C GLY A 216 -13.65 -21.79 -2.39
N GLY A 217 -14.16 -21.99 -1.16
CA GLY A 217 -13.57 -21.39 0.05
C GLY A 217 -12.12 -21.81 0.29
N ARG A 218 -11.77 -23.07 -0.01
CA ARG A 218 -10.38 -23.56 0.09
C ARG A 218 -9.49 -23.00 -1.02
N MET A 219 -10.00 -22.90 -2.24
CA MET A 219 -9.27 -22.32 -3.37
C MET A 219 -8.97 -20.83 -3.14
N ASP A 220 -9.94 -20.09 -2.59
CA ASP A 220 -9.75 -18.68 -2.22
C ASP A 220 -8.67 -18.51 -1.15
N PHE A 221 -8.58 -19.44 -0.19
CA PHE A 221 -7.53 -19.42 0.84
C PHE A 221 -6.15 -19.69 0.25
N ILE A 222 -6.04 -20.62 -0.69
CA ILE A 222 -4.77 -20.89 -1.39
C ILE A 222 -4.33 -19.66 -2.18
N ARG A 223 -5.24 -19.02 -2.93
CA ARG A 223 -4.96 -17.77 -3.65
C ARG A 223 -4.53 -16.67 -2.69
N PHE A 224 -5.29 -16.47 -1.61
CA PHE A 224 -4.97 -15.51 -0.56
C PHE A 224 -3.56 -15.74 0.01
N SER A 225 -3.20 -17.00 0.29
CA SER A 225 -1.87 -17.34 0.83
C SER A 225 -0.76 -16.99 -0.15
N GLY A 226 -0.95 -17.28 -1.44
CA GLY A 226 0.01 -16.93 -2.49
C GLY A 226 0.16 -15.42 -2.68
N GLU A 227 -0.95 -14.69 -2.71
CA GLU A 227 -0.92 -13.22 -2.80
C GLU A 227 -0.28 -12.60 -1.54
N LEU A 228 -0.64 -13.07 -0.34
CA LEU A 228 -0.05 -12.63 0.91
C LEU A 228 1.46 -12.81 0.91
N PHE A 229 1.95 -13.95 0.45
CA PHE A 229 3.38 -14.20 0.34
C PHE A 229 4.07 -13.15 -0.55
N ILE A 230 3.51 -12.86 -1.73
CA ILE A 230 4.06 -11.84 -2.64
C ILE A 230 4.08 -10.46 -1.98
N TYR A 231 2.96 -10.04 -1.36
CA TYR A 231 2.89 -8.75 -0.65
C TYR A 231 3.88 -8.67 0.50
N TYR A 232 3.99 -9.74 1.29
CA TYR A 232 4.91 -9.80 2.41
C TYR A 232 6.36 -9.68 1.95
N VAL A 233 6.76 -10.38 0.88
CA VAL A 233 8.11 -10.25 0.31
C VAL A 233 8.37 -8.83 -0.19
N LEU A 234 7.43 -8.20 -0.90
CA LEU A 234 7.59 -6.83 -1.37
C LEU A 234 7.73 -5.82 -0.21
N ILE A 235 6.92 -5.98 0.86
CA ILE A 235 7.02 -5.17 2.06
C ILE A 235 8.35 -5.43 2.77
N ALA A 236 8.79 -6.67 2.89
CA ALA A 236 10.08 -7.01 3.50
C ALA A 236 11.26 -6.42 2.73
N LEU A 237 11.24 -6.47 1.40
CA LEU A 237 12.26 -5.84 0.56
C LEU A 237 12.26 -4.31 0.72
N GLY A 238 11.09 -3.66 0.65
CA GLY A 238 10.99 -2.22 0.90
C GLY A 238 11.43 -1.82 2.31
N GLY A 239 11.12 -2.65 3.32
CA GLY A 239 11.57 -2.49 4.70
C GLY A 239 13.08 -2.65 4.85
N GLY A 240 13.68 -3.58 4.10
CA GLY A 240 15.13 -3.74 4.01
C GLY A 240 15.80 -2.51 3.40
N VAL A 241 15.24 -1.96 2.32
CA VAL A 241 15.72 -0.71 1.71
C VAL A 241 15.62 0.46 2.71
N LEU A 242 14.48 0.63 3.39
CA LEU A 242 14.30 1.64 4.43
C LEU A 242 15.33 1.49 5.56
N THR A 243 15.55 0.26 6.03
CA THR A 243 16.52 -0.07 7.09
C THR A 243 17.94 0.29 6.66
N ALA A 244 18.32 -0.05 5.43
CA ALA A 244 19.64 0.27 4.88
C ALA A 244 19.87 1.79 4.80
N PHE A 245 18.91 2.55 4.29
CA PHE A 245 19.02 4.02 4.26
C PHE A 245 19.12 4.62 5.65
N MET A 246 18.27 4.17 6.57
CA MET A 246 18.28 4.63 7.93
C MET A 246 19.64 4.35 8.59
N ALA A 247 20.21 3.16 8.42
CA ALA A 247 21.56 2.82 8.89
C ALA A 247 22.62 3.79 8.34
N MET A 248 22.62 4.01 7.01
CA MET A 248 23.60 4.88 6.36
C MET A 248 23.52 6.33 6.84
N ILE A 249 22.32 6.93 6.92
CA ILE A 249 22.19 8.35 7.29
C ILE A 249 22.49 8.57 8.78
N PHE A 250 22.05 7.69 9.69
CA PHE A 250 22.33 7.87 11.12
C PHE A 250 23.80 7.58 11.46
N GLN A 251 24.43 6.60 10.80
CA GLN A 251 25.85 6.36 10.94
C GLN A 251 26.67 7.59 10.50
N SER A 252 26.20 8.35 9.49
CA SER A 252 26.89 9.56 9.04
C SER A 252 26.96 10.69 10.08
N ILE A 253 26.05 10.69 11.06
CA ILE A 253 26.06 11.61 12.22
C ILE A 253 26.61 10.92 13.49
N GLY A 254 27.24 9.75 13.32
CA GLY A 254 27.89 8.98 14.39
C GLY A 254 26.90 8.40 15.39
N ILE A 255 25.68 8.07 14.96
CA ILE A 255 24.68 7.37 15.76
C ILE A 255 24.57 5.94 15.23
N ASP A 256 24.95 4.98 16.07
CA ASP A 256 24.69 3.58 15.80
C ASP A 256 23.25 3.22 16.18
N ILE A 257 22.52 2.70 15.21
CA ILE A 257 21.10 2.34 15.31
C ILE A 257 20.88 0.85 15.01
N GLU A 258 21.95 0.07 14.80
CA GLU A 258 21.89 -1.39 14.66
C GLU A 258 21.05 -2.05 15.78
N PRO A 259 21.25 -1.71 17.08
CA PRO A 259 20.45 -2.29 18.16
C PRO A 259 18.96 -1.96 18.07
N PHE A 260 18.59 -0.81 17.49
CA PHE A 260 17.19 -0.44 17.28
C PHE A 260 16.54 -1.32 16.21
N PHE A 261 17.25 -1.63 15.13
CA PHE A 261 16.69 -2.45 14.06
C PHE A 261 16.50 -3.90 14.48
N GLU A 262 17.54 -4.51 15.05
CA GLU A 262 17.54 -5.92 15.44
C GLU A 262 16.49 -6.20 16.50
N SER A 263 16.40 -5.32 17.49
CA SER A 263 15.47 -5.53 18.58
C SER A 263 14.05 -5.03 18.25
N TRP A 264 13.88 -3.87 17.60
CA TRP A 264 12.58 -3.24 17.38
C TRP A 264 12.10 -3.33 15.94
N LEU A 265 12.81 -2.70 14.99
CA LEU A 265 12.25 -2.47 13.66
C LEU A 265 11.97 -3.78 12.90
N LEU A 266 12.94 -4.69 12.86
CA LEU A 266 12.82 -5.92 12.08
C LEU A 266 11.79 -6.89 12.69
N PRO A 267 11.83 -7.23 14.00
CA PRO A 267 10.86 -8.17 14.56
C PRO A 267 9.43 -7.60 14.58
N CYS A 268 9.28 -6.34 14.97
CA CYS A 268 7.96 -5.69 15.03
C CYS A 268 7.40 -5.43 13.64
N GLY A 269 8.26 -4.97 12.71
CA GLY A 269 7.91 -4.72 11.32
C GLY A 269 7.49 -5.99 10.60
N ALA A 270 8.24 -7.08 10.76
CA ALA A 270 7.90 -8.39 10.22
C ALA A 270 6.55 -8.90 10.75
N ALA A 271 6.33 -8.84 12.06
CA ALA A 271 5.07 -9.25 12.68
C ALA A 271 3.88 -8.41 12.20
N GLY A 272 4.02 -7.08 12.19
CA GLY A 272 2.99 -6.16 11.70
C GLY A 272 2.72 -6.31 10.21
N ALA A 273 3.75 -6.56 9.40
CA ALA A 273 3.64 -6.72 7.96
C ALA A 273 2.75 -7.91 7.56
N VAL A 274 2.74 -9.01 8.32
CA VAL A 274 1.82 -10.13 8.06
C VAL A 274 0.36 -9.68 8.14
N VAL A 275 0.01 -8.89 9.15
CA VAL A 275 -1.36 -8.40 9.38
C VAL A 275 -1.74 -7.36 8.33
N VAL A 276 -0.85 -6.40 8.06
CA VAL A 276 -1.07 -5.36 7.04
C VAL A 276 -1.19 -5.96 5.64
N ALA A 277 -0.29 -6.87 5.26
CA ALA A 277 -0.33 -7.55 3.97
C ALA A 277 -1.61 -8.39 3.82
N SER A 278 -2.06 -9.06 4.88
CA SER A 278 -3.32 -9.82 4.86
C SER A 278 -4.52 -8.92 4.60
N TRP A 279 -4.55 -7.73 5.20
CA TRP A 279 -5.60 -6.74 4.94
C TRP A 279 -5.53 -6.21 3.50
N LEU A 280 -4.33 -5.94 2.98
CA LEU A 280 -4.15 -5.46 1.61
C LEU A 280 -4.67 -6.47 0.58
N VAL A 281 -4.35 -7.75 0.73
CA VAL A 281 -4.86 -8.83 -0.14
C VAL A 281 -6.38 -8.91 -0.08
N GLU A 282 -6.96 -8.83 1.13
CA GLU A 282 -8.41 -8.88 1.32
C GLU A 282 -9.13 -7.66 0.72
N ALA A 283 -8.52 -6.47 0.81
CA ALA A 283 -9.05 -5.26 0.20
C ALA A 283 -8.98 -5.31 -1.34
N LYS A 284 -7.92 -5.92 -1.89
CA LYS A 284 -7.64 -6.02 -3.34
C LYS A 284 -8.64 -6.88 -4.12
N GLN A 285 -9.37 -7.80 -3.48
CA GLN A 285 -10.36 -8.64 -4.19
C GLN A 285 -11.47 -7.86 -4.93
N SER A 286 -11.52 -6.53 -4.78
CA SER A 286 -12.50 -5.64 -5.41
C SER A 286 -11.95 -4.70 -6.49
N VAL A 287 -10.63 -4.47 -6.58
CA VAL A 287 -10.00 -3.54 -7.55
C VAL A 287 -8.61 -4.04 -7.91
N ILE A 288 -8.31 -4.15 -9.21
CA ILE A 288 -6.95 -4.42 -9.70
C ILE A 288 -6.10 -3.16 -9.46
N GLU A 289 -5.64 -2.97 -8.23
CA GLU A 289 -4.63 -1.96 -7.94
C GLU A 289 -3.24 -2.53 -8.25
N ASN A 290 -2.41 -1.72 -8.91
CA ASN A 290 -0.99 -2.00 -9.06
C ASN A 290 -0.35 -2.13 -7.67
N MET A 291 0.80 -2.80 -7.54
CA MET A 291 1.47 -2.96 -6.23
C MET A 291 2.16 -1.66 -5.78
N ALA A 292 2.66 -0.88 -6.73
CA ALA A 292 3.41 0.35 -6.46
C ALA A 292 2.64 1.42 -5.63
N PRO A 293 1.35 1.76 -5.89
CA PRO A 293 0.60 2.71 -5.06
C PRO A 293 0.47 2.24 -3.61
N VAL A 294 0.28 0.93 -3.43
CA VAL A 294 0.13 0.33 -2.11
C VAL A 294 1.43 0.44 -1.32
N LEU A 295 2.56 0.07 -1.94
CA LEU A 295 3.88 0.19 -1.32
C LEU A 295 4.22 1.64 -1.02
N THR A 296 3.96 2.55 -1.96
CA THR A 296 4.20 3.98 -1.75
C THR A 296 3.40 4.51 -0.56
N ARG A 297 2.11 4.19 -0.46
CA ARG A 297 1.29 4.60 0.70
C ARG A 297 1.80 4.04 2.03
N LEU A 298 2.40 2.86 2.02
CA LEU A 298 3.00 2.26 3.21
C LEU A 298 4.33 2.91 3.59
N PHE A 299 5.21 3.16 2.62
CA PHE A 299 6.59 3.62 2.87
C PHE A 299 6.74 5.13 2.95
N THR A 300 5.94 5.93 2.25
CA THR A 300 5.96 7.41 2.35
C THR A 300 5.93 7.92 3.79
N PRO A 301 5.00 7.51 4.68
CA PRO A 301 5.01 7.96 6.08
C PRO A 301 6.24 7.50 6.85
N LEU A 302 6.77 6.31 6.55
CA LEU A 302 7.96 5.77 7.22
C LEU A 302 9.22 6.56 6.84
N PHE A 303 9.42 6.84 5.55
CA PHE A 303 10.52 7.71 5.10
C PHE A 303 10.39 9.13 5.66
N ALA A 304 9.17 9.67 5.74
CA ALA A 304 8.95 10.98 6.33
C ALA A 304 9.38 11.00 7.81
N ALA A 305 8.97 9.99 8.58
CA ALA A 305 9.35 9.86 9.98
C ALA A 305 10.87 9.72 10.15
N VAL A 306 11.52 8.92 9.30
CA VAL A 306 12.98 8.73 9.31
C VAL A 306 13.71 10.04 9.01
N LEU A 307 13.31 10.77 7.96
CA LEU A 307 13.95 12.06 7.61
C LEU A 307 13.75 13.12 8.70
N VAL A 308 12.54 13.25 9.24
CA VAL A 308 12.27 14.18 10.36
C VAL A 308 13.12 13.82 11.57
N THR A 309 13.19 12.54 11.92
CA THR A 309 13.99 12.07 13.06
C THR A 309 15.48 12.31 12.83
N PHE A 310 15.96 12.05 11.61
CA PHE A 310 17.34 12.30 11.22
C PHE A 310 17.71 13.79 11.35
N LEU A 311 16.90 14.69 10.78
CA LEU A 311 17.12 16.14 10.89
C LEU A 311 17.07 16.61 12.34
N GLY A 312 16.12 16.11 13.14
CA GLY A 312 16.03 16.40 14.56
C GLY A 312 17.26 15.93 15.33
N ALA A 313 17.74 14.72 15.06
CA ALA A 313 18.95 14.16 15.68
C ALA A 313 20.21 14.92 15.28
N MET A 314 20.31 15.36 14.01
CA MET A 314 21.40 16.19 13.52
C MET A 314 21.44 17.54 14.27
N LEU A 315 20.29 18.22 14.38
CA LEU A 315 20.17 19.48 15.12
C LEU A 315 20.51 19.32 16.61
N TRP A 316 20.06 18.22 17.22
CA TRP A 316 20.29 17.93 18.63
C TRP A 316 21.75 17.63 18.95
N THR A 317 22.40 16.81 18.12
CA THR A 317 23.80 16.41 18.31
C THR A 317 24.78 17.50 17.91
N GLY A 318 24.35 18.47 17.09
CA GLY A 318 25.22 19.49 16.49
C GLY A 318 26.27 18.91 15.54
N ARG A 319 26.13 17.62 15.18
CA ARG A 319 27.06 16.93 14.29
C ARG A 319 26.62 17.18 12.86
N GLY A 320 27.53 17.72 12.05
CA GLY A 320 27.35 17.81 10.61
C GLY A 320 27.32 16.42 9.97
N VAL A 321 26.75 16.31 8.77
CA VAL A 321 26.82 15.09 7.97
C VAL A 321 28.27 14.78 7.65
N GLY A 322 28.72 13.58 8.04
CA GLY A 322 30.06 13.09 7.79
C GLY A 322 30.38 13.17 6.30
N ILE A 323 31.47 13.85 5.96
CA ILE A 323 31.85 14.10 4.57
C ILE A 323 32.64 12.91 4.05
N GLU A 324 32.03 11.72 4.04
CA GLU A 324 32.59 10.54 3.41
C GLU A 324 31.89 10.29 2.08
N ARG A 325 32.64 9.87 1.05
CA ARG A 325 32.10 9.64 -0.30
C ARG A 325 30.86 8.73 -0.28
N ASN A 326 30.88 7.71 0.57
CA ASN A 326 29.79 6.73 0.65
C ASN A 326 28.51 7.32 1.25
N VAL A 327 28.64 8.32 2.13
CA VAL A 327 27.52 9.01 2.77
C VAL A 327 26.79 9.88 1.75
N LEU A 328 27.52 10.66 0.94
CA LEU A 328 26.89 11.53 -0.06
C LEU A 328 26.07 10.74 -1.07
N ILE A 329 26.63 9.64 -1.60
CA ILE A 329 25.92 8.76 -2.53
C ILE A 329 24.64 8.17 -1.90
N ALA A 330 24.68 7.87 -0.60
CA ALA A 330 23.51 7.35 0.11
C ALA A 330 22.40 8.40 0.25
N PHE A 331 22.75 9.67 0.47
CA PHE A 331 21.78 10.78 0.48
C PHE A 331 21.17 10.99 -0.90
N ASP A 332 21.98 10.98 -1.96
CA ASP A 332 21.50 11.14 -3.33
C ASP A 332 20.48 10.03 -3.68
N LEU A 333 20.85 8.77 -3.42
CA LEU A 333 19.96 7.64 -3.66
C LEU A 333 18.69 7.69 -2.78
N LEU A 334 18.79 8.18 -1.54
CA LEU A 334 17.64 8.38 -0.67
C LEU A 334 16.67 9.42 -1.26
N LEU A 335 17.19 10.54 -1.74
CA LEU A 335 16.40 11.59 -2.38
C LEU A 335 15.74 11.10 -3.66
N VAL A 336 16.43 10.30 -4.49
CA VAL A 336 15.86 9.65 -5.67
C VAL A 336 14.70 8.72 -5.28
N VAL A 337 14.85 7.93 -4.21
CA VAL A 337 13.77 7.07 -3.70
C VAL A 337 12.58 7.91 -3.22
N VAL A 338 12.84 8.98 -2.47
CA VAL A 338 11.80 9.90 -1.99
C VAL A 338 11.08 10.56 -3.17
N LEU A 339 11.80 11.03 -4.18
CA LEU A 339 11.23 11.58 -5.40
C LEU A 339 10.35 10.53 -6.11
N GLY A 340 10.83 9.29 -6.24
CA GLY A 340 10.04 8.19 -6.80
C GLY A 340 8.74 7.94 -6.02
N LEU A 341 8.81 7.92 -4.69
CA LEU A 341 7.63 7.79 -3.82
C LEU A 341 6.65 8.96 -4.00
N LEU A 342 7.15 10.19 -4.14
CA LEU A 342 6.35 11.39 -4.35
C LEU A 342 5.68 11.42 -5.72
N LEU A 343 6.44 11.20 -6.80
CA LEU A 343 5.91 11.17 -8.16
C LEU A 343 4.81 10.11 -8.31
N TYR A 344 5.06 8.92 -7.75
CA TYR A 344 4.06 7.85 -7.80
C TYR A 344 2.82 8.19 -6.97
N SER A 345 3.02 8.73 -5.76
CA SER A 345 1.96 9.18 -4.88
C SER A 345 1.04 10.21 -5.54
N VAL A 346 1.63 11.21 -6.19
CA VAL A 346 0.90 12.29 -6.87
C VAL A 346 0.21 11.76 -8.12
N SER A 347 0.88 10.91 -8.90
CA SER A 347 0.30 10.28 -10.10
C SER A 347 -0.93 9.41 -9.78
N ALA A 348 -0.94 8.75 -8.62
CA ALA A 348 -2.05 7.90 -8.19
C ALA A 348 -3.18 8.66 -7.45
N ARG A 349 -3.05 9.99 -7.25
CA ARG A 349 -4.02 10.81 -6.51
C ARG A 349 -5.15 11.26 -7.44
N ASP A 350 -6.41 11.17 -6.99
CA ASP A 350 -7.54 11.74 -7.71
C ASP A 350 -7.45 13.29 -7.67
N PRO A 351 -7.37 13.98 -8.83
CA PRO A 351 -7.24 15.44 -8.89
C PRO A 351 -8.39 16.19 -8.23
N ARG A 352 -9.58 15.56 -8.10
CA ARG A 352 -10.77 16.18 -7.51
C ARG A 352 -10.90 15.92 -6.01
N SER A 353 -9.99 15.16 -5.42
CA SER A 353 -10.01 14.86 -3.98
C SER A 353 -9.52 16.04 -3.15
N SER A 354 -10.27 16.37 -2.09
CA SER A 354 -9.87 17.39 -1.11
C SER A 354 -8.56 17.00 -0.41
N PRO A 355 -7.75 17.96 0.06
CA PRO A 355 -6.57 17.68 0.85
C PRO A 355 -6.88 16.78 2.06
N GLY A 356 -6.08 15.75 2.27
CA GLY A 356 -6.20 14.79 3.36
C GLY A 356 -4.93 14.66 4.20
N ALA A 357 -4.98 13.83 5.25
CA ALA A 357 -3.84 13.61 6.14
C ALA A 357 -2.61 13.04 5.40
N PHE A 358 -2.81 12.20 4.38
CA PHE A 358 -1.72 11.66 3.58
C PHE A 358 -1.01 12.75 2.76
N ASP A 359 -1.73 13.77 2.29
CA ASP A 359 -1.13 14.89 1.57
C ASP A 359 -0.22 15.71 2.52
N VAL A 360 -0.61 15.87 3.79
CA VAL A 360 0.23 16.51 4.81
C VAL A 360 1.52 15.70 5.02
N VAL A 361 1.43 14.37 5.09
CA VAL A 361 2.61 13.50 5.22
C VAL A 361 3.55 13.65 4.01
N GLN A 362 3.00 13.76 2.79
CA GLN A 362 3.82 14.01 1.60
C GLN A 362 4.51 15.37 1.66
N VAL A 363 3.82 16.42 2.10
CA VAL A 363 4.43 17.75 2.28
C VAL A 363 5.55 17.67 3.32
N VAL A 364 5.32 16.99 4.45
CA VAL A 364 6.38 16.77 5.46
C VAL A 364 7.55 16.00 4.86
N LEU A 365 7.30 14.96 4.05
CA LEU A 365 8.34 14.22 3.35
C LEU A 365 9.16 15.11 2.42
N VAL A 366 8.49 15.90 1.57
CA VAL A 366 9.13 16.86 0.64
C VAL A 366 9.97 17.86 1.41
N VAL A 367 9.40 18.54 2.39
CA VAL A 367 10.11 19.57 3.16
C VAL A 367 11.32 18.97 3.87
N SER A 368 11.18 17.78 4.47
CA SER A 368 12.30 17.11 5.14
C SER A 368 13.37 16.67 4.14
N ALA A 369 12.98 16.20 2.96
CA ALA A 369 13.93 15.84 1.91
C ALA A 369 14.71 17.05 1.39
N LEU A 370 14.03 18.18 1.13
CA LEU A 370 14.67 19.42 0.72
C LEU A 370 15.62 19.99 1.78
N LEU A 371 15.25 19.88 3.07
CA LEU A 371 16.14 20.29 4.16
C LEU A 371 17.37 19.38 4.25
N ALA A 372 17.21 18.07 4.09
CA ALA A 372 18.32 17.12 4.06
C ALA A 372 19.23 17.35 2.84
N ASP A 373 18.66 17.63 1.66
CA ASP A 373 19.37 18.00 0.44
C ASP A 373 20.17 19.29 0.61
N ALA A 374 19.58 20.33 1.22
CA ALA A 374 20.29 21.58 1.52
C ALA A 374 21.49 21.37 2.45
N VAL A 375 21.37 20.47 3.43
CA VAL A 375 22.49 20.07 4.30
C VAL A 375 23.58 19.35 3.50
N ALA A 376 23.21 18.43 2.61
CA ALA A 376 24.15 17.71 1.76
C ALA A 376 24.89 18.67 0.81
N LEU A 377 24.16 19.58 0.14
CA LEU A 377 24.71 20.64 -0.70
C LEU A 377 25.71 21.52 0.06
N TRP A 378 25.38 21.92 1.28
CA TRP A 378 26.29 22.70 2.12
C TRP A 378 27.60 21.94 2.40
N ALA A 379 27.50 20.65 2.76
CA ALA A 379 28.67 19.81 3.02
C ALA A 379 29.54 19.62 1.76
N ILE A 380 28.91 19.45 0.58
CA ILE A 380 29.62 19.38 -0.71
C ILE A 380 30.33 20.69 -1.02
N ALA A 381 29.63 21.82 -0.87
CA ALA A 381 30.16 23.15 -1.17
C ALA A 381 31.39 23.47 -0.29
N ALA A 382 31.30 23.24 1.02
CA ALA A 382 32.43 23.40 1.95
C ALA A 382 33.65 22.60 1.49
N ARG A 383 33.45 21.36 1.04
CA ARG A 383 34.56 20.52 0.58
C ARG A 383 35.13 20.95 -0.77
N ILE A 384 34.31 21.46 -1.68
CA ILE A 384 34.79 22.03 -2.94
C ILE A 384 35.64 23.27 -2.64
N THR A 385 35.26 24.09 -1.66
CA THR A 385 36.06 25.25 -1.25
C THR A 385 37.39 24.87 -0.61
N GLU A 386 37.43 23.79 0.18
CA GLU A 386 38.66 23.36 0.87
C GLU A 386 39.63 22.56 -0.04
N PHE A 387 39.10 21.66 -0.87
CA PHE A 387 39.90 20.68 -1.61
C PHE A 387 39.70 20.75 -3.14
N GLY A 388 39.13 21.82 -3.67
CA GLY A 388 38.90 22.05 -5.10
C GLY A 388 37.81 21.17 -5.73
N PHE A 389 37.75 21.12 -7.05
CA PHE A 389 36.78 20.27 -7.77
C PHE A 389 37.29 18.83 -7.95
N SER A 390 36.39 17.85 -7.96
CA SER A 390 36.65 16.51 -8.50
C SER A 390 35.41 15.99 -9.24
N PRO A 391 35.55 15.05 -10.18
CA PRO A 391 34.42 14.51 -10.93
C PRO A 391 33.26 14.04 -10.03
N ASN A 392 33.57 13.30 -8.96
CA ASN A 392 32.57 12.83 -8.01
C ASN A 392 31.85 13.97 -7.26
N ARG A 393 32.58 15.03 -6.88
CA ARG A 393 31.98 16.18 -6.18
C ARG A 393 31.09 17.01 -7.10
N VAL A 394 31.47 17.15 -8.36
CA VAL A 394 30.66 17.82 -9.39
C VAL A 394 29.41 17.01 -9.70
N ALA A 395 29.53 15.68 -9.82
CA ALA A 395 28.38 14.79 -10.04
C ALA A 395 27.37 14.88 -8.89
N ALA A 396 27.83 14.73 -7.64
CA ALA A 396 26.97 14.85 -6.46
C ALA A 396 26.31 16.25 -6.38
N LEU A 397 27.08 17.33 -6.57
CA LEU A 397 26.54 18.69 -6.59
C LEU A 397 25.45 18.86 -7.66
N GLY A 398 25.69 18.35 -8.88
CA GLY A 398 24.74 18.42 -9.98
C GLY A 398 23.47 17.63 -9.71
N GLU A 399 23.59 16.42 -9.16
CA GLU A 399 22.44 15.58 -8.80
C GLU A 399 21.56 16.24 -7.72
N ASN A 400 22.15 16.72 -6.63
CA ASN A 400 21.40 17.42 -5.57
C ASN A 400 20.71 18.68 -6.14
N VAL A 401 21.39 19.47 -6.98
CA VAL A 401 20.78 20.64 -7.64
C VAL A 401 19.62 20.26 -8.55
N ILE A 402 19.71 19.15 -9.29
CA ILE A 402 18.59 18.65 -10.11
C ILE A 402 17.42 18.20 -9.24
N LEU A 403 17.69 17.54 -8.11
CA LEU A 403 16.65 17.08 -7.19
C LEU A 403 15.97 18.22 -6.42
N LEU A 404 16.68 19.33 -6.21
CA LEU A 404 16.18 20.55 -5.57
C LEU A 404 15.18 21.32 -6.44
N VAL A 405 15.34 21.28 -7.76
CA VAL A 405 14.53 22.00 -8.76
C VAL A 405 13.32 21.17 -9.19
#